data_AF-A0A968LT93-F1
#
_entry.id   AF-A0A968LT93-F1
#
_cell.length_a   1.000
_cell.length_b   1.000
_cell.length_c   1.000
_cell.angle_alpha   90.00
_cell.angle_beta   90.00
_cell.angle_gamma   90.00
#
_symmetry.space_group_name_H-M   'P 1'
#
loop_
_entity.id
_entity.type
_entity.pdbx_description
1 polymer ?
#
loop_
_entity_poly.entity_id
_entity_poly.type
_entity_poly.pdbx_seq_one_letter_code
_entity_poly.pdbx_strand_id
1 'polypeptide(L)'
;MSKIDDGSAGQAIALWKSYAREFLGETQFLTHNKLCVNFNQWHYSQQYRQELATSLEIEFTDAGREQIKGYGGGSSFDGCKLDGRASELDILNRWQSFENIDSFWQLLKDEELVNYAERIFDRETLPFDRLK
;
A
#
# COMPACT_ATOMS: atom_id res chain seq x y z
N MET A 1 20.20 -22.02 3.11
CA MET A 1 19.47 -21.59 1.90
C MET A 1 18.03 -22.06 2.06
N SER A 2 17.19 -21.21 2.67
CA SER A 2 15.78 -21.55 2.90
C SER A 2 15.05 -21.43 1.56
N LYS A 3 14.49 -22.54 1.06
CA LYS A 3 13.50 -22.48 -0.01
C LYS A 3 12.34 -21.64 0.52
N ILE A 4 12.10 -20.50 -0.08
CA ILE A 4 10.82 -19.82 0.08
C ILE A 4 9.80 -20.76 -0.56
N ASP A 5 8.82 -21.17 0.23
CA ASP A 5 7.68 -21.99 -0.18
C ASP A 5 6.95 -21.26 -1.30
N ASP A 6 7.01 -21.79 -2.52
CA ASP A 6 6.49 -21.16 -3.74
C ASP A 6 4.97 -20.94 -3.69
N GLY A 7 4.27 -21.72 -2.85
CA GLY A 7 2.82 -21.64 -2.65
C GLY A 7 2.34 -20.36 -1.95
N SER A 8 3.09 -19.80 -1.00
CA SER A 8 2.60 -18.66 -0.20
C SER A 8 2.67 -17.33 -0.95
N ALA A 9 3.71 -17.13 -1.75
CA ALA A 9 3.89 -15.92 -2.56
C ALA A 9 2.85 -15.85 -3.69
N GLY A 10 2.59 -16.98 -4.38
CA GLY A 10 1.57 -17.05 -5.42
C GLY A 10 0.17 -16.72 -4.89
N GLN A 11 -0.18 -17.22 -3.70
CA GLN A 11 -1.45 -16.89 -3.05
C GLN A 11 -1.56 -15.40 -2.68
N ALA A 12 -0.48 -14.80 -2.14
CA ALA A 12 -0.45 -13.39 -1.80
C ALA A 12 -0.66 -12.48 -3.03
N ILE A 13 -0.02 -12.82 -4.16
CA ILE A 13 -0.18 -12.08 -5.42
C ILE A 13 -1.59 -12.24 -5.99
N ALA A 14 -2.14 -13.47 -5.98
CA ALA A 14 -3.50 -13.71 -6.44
C ALA A 14 -4.53 -12.90 -5.62
N LEU A 15 -4.33 -12.85 -4.30
CA LEU A 15 -5.17 -12.06 -3.40
C LEU A 15 -5.04 -10.56 -3.66
N TRP A 16 -3.81 -10.06 -3.81
CA TRP A 16 -3.57 -8.65 -4.15
C TRP A 16 -4.28 -8.26 -5.45
N LYS A 17 -4.17 -9.10 -6.49
CA LYS A 17 -4.85 -8.86 -7.78
C LYS A 17 -6.37 -8.86 -7.64
N SER A 18 -6.93 -9.71 -6.78
CA SER A 18 -8.37 -9.68 -6.47
C SER A 18 -8.78 -8.34 -5.85
N TYR A 19 -7.96 -7.78 -4.95
CA TYR A 19 -8.23 -6.48 -4.35
C TYR A 19 -8.06 -5.33 -5.35
N ALA A 20 -7.07 -5.42 -6.24
CA ALA A 20 -6.87 -4.43 -7.29
C ALA A 20 -8.07 -4.37 -8.25
N ARG A 21 -8.62 -5.51 -8.65
CA ARG A 21 -9.85 -5.57 -9.46
C ARG A 21 -11.04 -4.93 -8.76
N GLU A 22 -11.21 -5.21 -7.47
CA GLU A 22 -12.28 -4.62 -6.66
C GLU A 22 -12.09 -3.10 -6.49
N PHE A 23 -10.84 -2.65 -6.32
CA PHE A 23 -10.43 -1.26 -6.21
C PHE A 23 -10.77 -0.47 -7.48
N LEU A 24 -10.46 -1.06 -8.65
CA LEU A 24 -10.66 -0.46 -9.96
C LEU A 24 -12.10 -0.59 -10.49
N GLY A 25 -12.99 -1.24 -9.73
CA GLY A 25 -14.39 -1.46 -10.11
C GLY A 25 -14.60 -2.50 -11.20
N GLU A 26 -13.59 -3.31 -11.51
CA GLU A 26 -13.71 -4.45 -12.43
C GLU A 26 -14.50 -5.60 -11.82
N THR A 27 -14.52 -5.67 -10.49
CA THR A 27 -15.39 -6.55 -9.70
C THR A 27 -16.18 -5.74 -8.68
N GLN A 28 -17.30 -6.33 -8.25
CA GLN A 28 -18.20 -5.77 -7.24
C GLN A 28 -18.62 -6.85 -6.25
N PHE A 29 -17.65 -7.56 -5.68
CA PHE A 29 -17.93 -8.56 -4.64
C PHE A 29 -18.42 -7.89 -3.35
N LEU A 30 -17.94 -6.67 -3.08
CA LEU A 30 -18.46 -5.83 -2.01
C LEU A 30 -19.66 -5.06 -2.55
N THR A 31 -20.86 -5.59 -2.29
CA THR A 31 -22.12 -5.08 -2.86
C THR A 31 -22.68 -3.85 -2.15
N HIS A 32 -22.12 -3.49 -0.99
CA HIS A 32 -22.50 -2.31 -0.21
C HIS A 32 -21.58 -1.12 -0.48
N ASN A 33 -21.81 -0.01 0.24
CA ASN A 33 -20.97 1.19 0.18
C ASN A 33 -19.52 0.84 0.55
N LYS A 34 -18.69 0.62 -0.49
CA LYS A 34 -17.26 0.40 -0.37
C LYS A 34 -16.54 1.71 -0.64
N LEU A 35 -15.53 2.01 0.17
CA LEU A 35 -14.61 3.11 -0.08
C LEU A 35 -13.20 2.53 -0.29
N CYS A 36 -12.71 2.68 -1.51
CA CYS A 36 -11.38 2.26 -1.90
C CYS A 36 -10.38 3.37 -1.56
N VAL A 37 -9.35 3.07 -0.77
CA VAL A 37 -8.37 4.05 -0.30
C VAL A 37 -7.03 3.79 -0.96
N ASN A 38 -6.54 4.76 -1.75
CA ASN A 38 -5.16 4.75 -2.22
C ASN A 38 -4.26 5.15 -1.05
N PHE A 39 -3.40 4.23 -0.61
CA PHE A 39 -2.54 4.46 0.55
C PHE A 39 -1.51 5.59 0.32
N ASN A 40 -0.93 5.69 -0.88
CA ASN A 40 0.07 6.72 -1.20
C ASN A 40 -0.56 8.12 -1.13
N GLN A 41 -1.74 8.28 -1.70
CA GLN A 41 -2.51 9.52 -1.64
C GLN A 41 -2.98 9.82 -0.22
N TRP A 42 -3.48 8.82 0.50
CA TRP A 42 -3.84 8.98 1.93
C TRP A 42 -2.65 9.43 2.77
N HIS A 43 -1.46 8.92 2.50
CA HIS A 43 -0.25 9.30 3.22
C HIS A 43 0.16 10.74 2.93
N TYR A 44 0.29 11.14 1.66
CA TYR A 44 0.85 12.47 1.31
C TYR A 44 -0.17 13.60 1.14
N SER A 45 -1.37 13.31 0.63
CA SER A 45 -2.34 14.35 0.27
C SER A 45 -3.34 14.59 1.39
N GLN A 46 -3.22 15.75 2.06
CA GLN A 46 -4.23 16.21 3.01
C GLN A 46 -5.60 16.40 2.33
N GLN A 47 -5.61 16.95 1.12
CA GLN A 47 -6.81 17.11 0.32
C GLN A 47 -7.52 15.77 0.11
N TYR A 48 -6.76 14.72 -0.26
CA TYR A 48 -7.33 13.39 -0.43
C TYR A 48 -7.96 12.85 0.86
N ARG A 49 -7.32 13.08 2.02
CA ARG A 49 -7.91 12.70 3.31
C ARG A 49 -9.20 13.48 3.63
N GLN A 50 -9.28 14.75 3.25
CA GLN A 50 -10.51 15.56 3.37
C GLN A 50 -11.65 15.02 2.48
N GLU A 51 -11.32 14.63 1.25
CA GLU A 51 -12.27 14.03 0.30
C GLU A 51 -12.81 12.68 0.83
N LEU A 52 -11.94 11.86 1.44
CA LEU A 52 -12.35 10.62 2.10
C LEU A 52 -13.28 10.88 3.29
N ALA A 53 -12.94 11.83 4.16
CA ALA A 53 -13.80 12.20 5.29
C ALA A 53 -15.19 12.68 4.82
N THR A 54 -15.23 13.48 3.75
CA THR A 54 -16.47 13.95 3.13
C THR A 54 -17.30 12.78 2.58
N SER A 55 -16.65 11.82 1.91
CA SER A 55 -17.30 10.63 1.34
C SER A 55 -17.84 9.67 2.42
N LEU A 56 -17.27 9.72 3.62
CA LEU A 56 -17.72 8.96 4.79
C LEU A 56 -18.73 9.74 5.66
N GLU A 57 -19.09 10.97 5.27
CA GLU A 57 -19.98 11.85 6.04
C GLU A 57 -19.49 12.10 7.48
N ILE A 58 -18.15 12.17 7.65
CA ILE A 58 -17.52 12.47 8.94
C ILE A 58 -16.79 13.82 8.90
N GLU A 59 -16.66 14.44 10.07
CA GLU A 59 -15.83 15.64 10.21
C GLU A 59 -14.36 15.28 9.98
N PHE A 60 -13.70 16.00 9.08
CA PHE A 60 -12.29 15.80 8.79
C PHE A 60 -11.43 16.22 9.99
N THR A 61 -10.49 15.36 10.37
CA THR A 61 -9.40 15.70 11.29
C THR A 61 -8.16 14.86 11.02
N ASP A 62 -6.99 15.50 11.13
CA ASP A 62 -5.67 14.86 11.10
C ASP A 62 -5.03 14.80 12.49
N ALA A 63 -5.79 15.02 13.57
CA ALA A 63 -5.24 15.06 14.93
C ALA A 63 -4.48 13.79 15.33
N GLY A 64 -4.81 12.65 14.74
CA GLY A 64 -4.12 11.37 14.95
C GLY A 64 -3.04 11.03 13.92
N ARG A 65 -2.81 11.87 12.89
CA ARG A 65 -1.95 11.55 11.74
C ARG A 65 -0.49 11.28 12.11
N GLU A 66 -0.01 11.97 13.14
CA GLU A 66 1.36 11.89 13.64
C GLU A 66 1.53 10.91 14.80
N GLN A 67 0.43 10.36 15.33
CA GLN A 67 0.45 9.52 16.52
C GLN A 67 0.64 8.05 16.14
N ILE A 68 1.68 7.43 16.68
CA ILE A 68 1.87 5.98 16.58
C ILE A 68 1.27 5.37 17.84
N LYS A 69 0.06 4.80 17.73
CA LYS A 69 -0.61 4.18 18.88
C LYS A 69 0.28 3.10 19.49
N GLY A 70 0.51 3.17 20.81
CA GLY A 70 1.34 2.20 21.55
C GLY A 70 0.76 0.78 21.65
N TYR A 71 -0.53 0.60 21.35
CA TYR A 71 -1.16 -0.73 21.25
C TYR A 71 -1.04 -1.26 19.83
N GLY A 72 -0.38 -2.42 19.66
CA GLY A 72 0.04 -2.97 18.36
C GLY A 72 1.53 -3.39 18.34
N GLY A 73 2.26 -3.15 19.44
CA GLY A 73 3.61 -3.68 19.66
C GLY A 73 4.74 -2.95 18.92
N GLY A 74 4.44 -1.91 18.14
CA GLY A 74 5.47 -1.14 17.41
C GLY A 74 6.27 -1.97 16.39
N SER A 75 5.86 -3.21 16.09
CA SER A 75 6.64 -4.15 15.27
C SER A 75 6.64 -3.81 13.77
N SER A 76 5.77 -2.91 13.33
CA SER A 76 5.57 -2.59 11.91
C SER A 76 6.27 -1.29 11.44
N PHE A 77 6.85 -0.52 12.37
CA PHE A 77 7.41 0.81 12.10
C PHE A 77 8.50 1.14 13.12
N ASP A 78 9.75 0.70 12.93
CA ASP A 78 10.97 1.07 13.71
C ASP A 78 10.87 1.18 15.26
N GLY A 79 9.83 0.61 15.88
CA GLY A 79 9.41 0.92 17.25
C GLY A 79 8.74 2.30 17.40
N CYS A 80 8.29 2.64 18.62
CA CYS A 80 7.71 3.95 18.96
C CYS A 80 8.70 5.14 18.87
N LYS A 81 9.82 5.02 18.15
CA LYS A 81 10.90 6.01 18.08
C LYS A 81 10.51 7.32 17.38
N LEU A 82 9.41 7.32 16.61
CA LEU A 82 8.93 8.47 15.85
C LEU A 82 7.45 8.81 16.16
N ASP A 83 6.98 8.49 17.36
CA ASP A 83 5.69 8.96 17.83
C ASP A 83 5.67 10.50 17.84
N GLY A 84 4.67 11.10 17.19
CA GLY A 84 4.58 12.53 16.92
C GLY A 84 5.21 13.01 15.60
N ARG A 85 5.85 12.13 14.81
CA ARG A 85 6.49 12.43 13.50
C ARG A 85 6.25 11.31 12.48
N ALA A 86 5.09 10.65 12.53
CA ALA A 86 4.78 9.50 11.68
C ALA A 86 4.75 9.84 10.18
N SER A 87 4.52 11.10 9.80
CA SER A 87 4.61 11.54 8.41
C SER A 87 6.04 11.59 7.86
N GLU A 88 7.06 11.57 8.72
CA GLU A 88 8.47 11.58 8.32
C GLU A 88 9.03 10.18 8.07
N LEU A 89 8.24 9.13 8.34
CA LEU A 89 8.62 7.76 8.03
C LEU A 89 8.64 7.56 6.51
N ASP A 90 9.76 7.08 5.99
CA ASP A 90 9.91 6.76 4.57
C ASP A 90 9.23 5.42 4.21
N ILE A 91 7.91 5.36 4.40
CA ILE A 91 7.15 4.12 4.29
C ILE A 91 6.91 3.69 2.85
N LEU A 92 6.89 4.64 1.90
CA LEU A 92 6.68 4.31 0.50
C LEU A 92 7.92 3.73 -0.17
N ASN A 93 9.12 3.98 0.36
CA ASN A 93 10.36 3.39 -0.14
C ASN A 93 10.77 2.09 0.57
N ARG A 94 9.90 1.48 1.39
CA ARG A 94 10.21 0.21 2.08
C ARG A 94 10.56 -0.94 1.15
N TRP A 95 10.04 -0.91 -0.08
CA TRP A 95 10.37 -1.90 -1.10
C TRP A 95 11.89 -1.92 -1.39
N GLN A 96 12.63 -0.83 -1.13
CA GLN A 96 14.07 -0.76 -1.34
C GLN A 96 14.85 -1.79 -0.51
N SER A 97 14.32 -2.16 0.67
CA SER A 97 14.90 -3.24 1.48
C SER A 97 14.91 -4.61 0.78
N PHE A 98 14.12 -4.76 -0.29
CA PHE A 98 14.04 -5.96 -1.11
C PHE A 98 14.84 -5.86 -2.42
N GLU A 99 15.59 -4.77 -2.66
CA GLU A 99 16.36 -4.57 -3.90
C GLU A 99 17.36 -5.70 -4.20
N ASN A 100 17.92 -6.32 -3.16
CA ASN A 100 18.88 -7.41 -3.30
C ASN A 100 18.23 -8.80 -3.29
N ILE A 101 16.89 -8.88 -3.36
CA ILE A 101 16.12 -10.13 -3.31
C ILE A 101 15.58 -10.43 -4.71
N ASP A 102 16.19 -11.37 -5.43
CA ASP A 102 15.80 -11.72 -6.80
C ASP A 102 14.32 -12.08 -6.93
N SER A 103 13.76 -12.78 -5.94
CA SER A 103 12.35 -13.18 -5.95
C SER A 103 11.39 -12.00 -5.93
N PHE A 104 11.78 -10.85 -5.37
CA PHE A 104 10.99 -9.62 -5.42
C PHE A 104 10.87 -9.11 -6.87
N TRP A 105 11.98 -9.06 -7.59
CA TRP A 105 12.01 -8.63 -8.99
C TRP A 105 11.27 -9.61 -9.92
N GLN A 106 11.27 -10.91 -9.60
CA GLN A 106 10.47 -11.87 -10.37
C GLN A 106 8.97 -11.58 -10.30
N LEU A 107 8.46 -10.99 -9.22
CA LEU A 107 7.04 -10.60 -9.12
C LEU A 107 6.67 -9.57 -10.18
N LEU A 108 7.59 -8.67 -10.52
CA LEU A 108 7.35 -7.60 -11.50
C LEU A 108 7.34 -8.07 -12.96
N LYS A 109 7.61 -9.36 -13.20
CA LYS A 109 7.41 -9.98 -14.52
C LYS A 109 5.95 -10.34 -14.79
N ASP A 110 5.10 -10.28 -13.77
CA ASP A 110 3.67 -10.46 -13.91
C ASP A 110 3.03 -9.19 -14.47
N GLU A 111 2.74 -9.18 -15.78
CA GLU A 111 2.22 -8.01 -16.49
C GLU A 111 0.89 -7.51 -15.92
N GLU A 112 0.04 -8.42 -15.43
CA GLU A 112 -1.24 -8.06 -14.84
C GLU A 112 -1.04 -7.37 -13.50
N LEU A 113 -0.11 -7.86 -12.67
CA LEU A 113 0.27 -7.19 -11.42
C LEU A 113 0.75 -5.77 -11.69
N VAL A 114 1.67 -5.61 -12.65
CA VAL A 114 2.24 -4.31 -13.03
C VAL A 114 1.18 -3.37 -13.56
N ASN A 115 0.31 -3.84 -14.47
CA ASN A 115 -0.76 -3.02 -15.05
C ASN A 115 -1.70 -2.46 -13.96
N TYR A 116 -2.11 -3.31 -13.02
CA TYR A 116 -2.96 -2.87 -11.92
C TYR A 116 -2.24 -1.91 -10.99
N ALA A 117 -0.96 -2.15 -10.69
CA ALA A 117 -0.18 -1.25 -9.86
C ALA A 117 -0.06 0.15 -10.50
N GLU A 118 0.24 0.23 -11.80
CA GLU A 118 0.32 1.50 -12.54
C GLU A 118 -1.01 2.26 -12.53
N ARG A 119 -2.14 1.57 -12.68
CA ARG A 119 -3.46 2.19 -12.67
C ARG A 119 -3.90 2.69 -11.31
N ILE A 120 -3.42 2.08 -10.22
CA ILE A 120 -3.79 2.44 -8.86
C ILE A 120 -2.87 3.53 -8.31
N PHE A 121 -1.56 3.41 -8.53
CA PHE A 121 -0.54 4.23 -7.86
C PHE A 121 0.13 5.25 -8.76
N ASP A 122 -0.17 5.27 -10.06
CA ASP A 122 0.57 6.00 -11.09
C ASP A 122 1.98 5.44 -11.30
N ARG A 123 2.39 5.31 -12.56
CA ARG A 123 3.69 4.74 -12.94
C ARG A 123 4.88 5.43 -12.28
N GLU A 124 4.80 6.76 -12.13
CA GLU A 124 5.89 7.60 -11.59
C GLU A 124 6.22 7.30 -10.12
N THR A 125 5.30 6.70 -9.37
CA THR A 125 5.51 6.35 -7.96
C THR A 125 6.08 4.95 -7.77
N LEU A 126 6.20 4.17 -8.85
CA LEU A 126 6.55 2.76 -8.82
C LEU A 126 8.03 2.56 -9.16
N PRO A 127 8.69 1.52 -8.60
CA PRO A 127 10.11 1.27 -8.81
C PRO A 127 10.47 0.80 -10.23
N PHE A 128 9.52 0.82 -11.16
CA PHE A 128 9.60 0.17 -12.47
C PHE A 128 10.66 0.80 -13.38
N ASP A 129 11.01 2.07 -13.18
CA ASP A 129 12.08 2.72 -13.94
C ASP A 129 13.49 2.19 -13.61
N ARG A 130 13.61 1.32 -12.60
CA ARG A 130 14.83 0.56 -12.30
C ARG A 130 14.91 -0.78 -13.04
N LEU A 131 13.90 -1.12 -13.85
CA LEU A 131 13.92 -2.24 -14.79
C LEU A 131 14.67 -1.79 -16.06
N LYS A 132 15.99 -2.01 -16.07
CA LYS A 132 16.79 -1.99 -17.31
C LYS A 132 17.04 -3.41 -17.79
#